data_AF-A0A0B5ASN4-F1
#
_entry.id   AF-A0A0B5ASN4-F1
#
_cell.length_a   1.000
_cell.length_b   1.000
_cell.length_c   1.000
_cell.angle_alpha   90.00
_cell.angle_beta   90.00
_cell.angle_gamma   90.00
#
_symmetry.space_group_name_H-M   'P 1'
#
loop_
_entity.id
_entity.type
_entity.pdbx_description
1 polymer ?
#
loop_
_entity_poly.entity_id
_entity_poly.type
_entity_poly.pdbx_seq_one_letter_code
_entity_poly.pdbx_strand_id
1 'polypeptide(L)'
;MKLDYGSGSQPKEGFKSSDFCGAPNYDYYIKDYRVLDLEGGSCDIIHCRNVIHHIPEQDLPLLFAEFNRLLKPGGKLIISEPREEFHRSNLILDIIWYRFLKNERKIALPLYYVDYKKYVKGFQLVKTKNEFNNEILTYTKSEATQLLRFVN
;
A
#
# COMPACT_ATOMS: atom_id res chain seq x y z
N MET A 1 -14.15 -2.17 -8.53
CA MET A 1 -13.60 -0.80 -8.69
C MET A 1 -12.07 -0.78 -8.64
N LYS A 2 -11.44 0.35 -8.93
CA LYS A 2 -9.98 0.55 -8.74
C LYS A 2 -9.76 1.54 -7.59
N LEU A 3 -8.93 1.19 -6.61
CA LEU A 3 -8.65 1.99 -5.41
C LEU A 3 -7.18 2.42 -5.38
N ASP A 4 -6.94 3.70 -5.11
CA ASP A 4 -5.63 4.29 -4.82
C ASP A 4 -5.54 4.48 -3.31
N TYR A 5 -4.70 3.66 -2.67
CA TYR A 5 -4.54 3.61 -1.22
C TYR A 5 -3.39 4.51 -0.79
N GLY A 6 -3.67 5.46 0.12
CA GLY A 6 -2.73 6.50 0.53
C GLY A 6 -2.41 7.46 -0.62
N SER A 7 -3.46 7.99 -1.26
CA SER A 7 -3.36 8.86 -2.44
C SER A 7 -2.51 10.12 -2.20
N GLY A 8 -2.41 10.57 -0.96
CA GLY A 8 -1.79 11.83 -0.59
C GLY A 8 -2.37 12.99 -1.39
N SER A 9 -1.55 13.97 -1.75
CA SER A 9 -1.98 15.11 -2.58
C SER A 9 -1.99 14.81 -4.08
N GLN A 10 -1.76 13.56 -4.50
CA GLN A 10 -1.62 13.18 -5.92
C GLN A 10 -2.43 11.90 -6.22
N PRO A 11 -3.77 11.99 -6.15
CA PRO A 11 -4.65 10.86 -6.45
C PRO A 11 -4.42 10.36 -7.87
N LYS A 12 -4.42 9.04 -8.04
CA LYS A 12 -4.22 8.39 -9.33
C LYS A 12 -5.46 8.53 -10.21
N GLU A 13 -5.30 9.07 -11.41
CA GLU A 13 -6.38 9.18 -12.40
C GLU A 13 -7.02 7.80 -12.71
N GLY A 14 -8.36 7.77 -12.73
CA GLY A 14 -9.14 6.55 -12.97
C GLY A 14 -9.23 5.59 -11.79
N PHE A 15 -8.74 6.00 -10.61
CA PHE A 15 -8.86 5.28 -9.35
C PHE A 15 -9.67 6.11 -8.35
N LYS A 16 -10.41 5.42 -7.48
CA LYS A 16 -11.02 6.03 -6.30
C LYS A 16 -9.94 6.28 -5.26
N SER A 17 -9.90 7.49 -4.71
CA SER A 17 -8.87 7.94 -3.80
C SER A 17 -9.18 7.59 -2.35
N SER A 18 -8.13 7.31 -1.57
CA SER A 18 -8.28 7.07 -0.13
C SER A 18 -7.04 7.49 0.65
N ASP A 19 -7.24 8.10 1.82
CA ASP A 19 -6.15 8.55 2.69
C ASP A 19 -6.62 8.65 4.15
N PHE A 20 -5.67 8.72 5.09
CA PHE A 20 -5.91 8.93 6.52
C PHE A 20 -5.79 10.41 6.92
N CYS A 21 -5.05 11.21 6.13
CA CYS A 21 -4.95 12.66 6.30
C CYS A 21 -6.06 13.33 5.50
N GLY A 22 -7.24 13.50 6.10
CA GLY A 22 -8.47 13.98 5.46
C GLY A 22 -8.41 15.39 4.85
N ALA A 23 -7.76 15.54 3.70
CA ALA A 23 -8.07 16.61 2.76
C ALA A 23 -9.51 16.42 2.25
N PRO A 24 -10.26 17.51 1.98
CA PRO A 24 -11.73 17.45 1.94
C PRO A 24 -12.38 16.68 0.78
N ASN A 25 -11.63 15.98 -0.08
CA ASN A 25 -12.14 15.44 -1.35
C ASN A 25 -11.71 14.00 -1.66
N TYR A 26 -11.30 13.19 -0.68
CA TYR A 26 -11.06 11.76 -0.94
C TYR A 26 -12.37 10.99 -1.06
N ASP A 27 -12.40 9.96 -1.91
CA ASP A 27 -13.58 9.10 -2.05
C ASP A 27 -13.79 8.24 -0.78
N TYR A 28 -12.71 7.85 -0.09
CA TYR A 28 -12.78 7.06 1.14
C TYR A 28 -11.77 7.52 2.20
N TYR A 29 -12.15 7.35 3.47
CA TYR A 29 -11.26 7.62 4.61
C TYR A 29 -10.57 6.34 5.10
N ILE A 30 -9.30 6.44 5.49
CA ILE A 30 -8.54 5.35 6.11
C ILE A 30 -8.43 5.59 7.60
N LYS A 31 -8.80 4.58 8.39
CA LYS A 31 -8.59 4.55 9.84
C LYS A 31 -8.07 3.18 10.25
N ASP A 32 -7.01 3.15 11.06
CA ASP A 32 -6.38 1.90 11.54
C ASP A 32 -6.08 0.94 10.38
N TYR A 33 -5.53 1.48 9.28
CA TYR A 33 -5.21 0.81 8.02
C TYR A 33 -6.41 0.25 7.23
N ARG A 34 -7.64 0.48 7.71
CA ARG A 34 -8.89 0.06 7.08
C ARG A 34 -9.50 1.18 6.27
N VAL A 35 -9.95 0.89 5.06
CA VAL A 35 -10.75 1.81 4.24
C VAL A 35 -12.18 1.73 4.74
N LEU A 36 -12.68 2.84 5.28
CA LEU A 36 -14.04 2.93 5.81
C LEU A 36 -15.07 2.89 4.68
N ASP A 37 -16.25 2.40 5.01
CA ASP A 37 -17.44 2.35 4.13
C ASP A 37 -17.23 1.57 2.82
N LEU A 38 -16.20 0.72 2.76
CA LEU A 38 -15.89 -0.10 1.61
C LEU A 38 -16.02 -1.60 1.93
N GLU A 39 -16.91 -2.26 1.19
CA GLU A 39 -17.18 -3.69 1.35
C GLU A 39 -16.00 -4.57 0.91
N GLY A 40 -15.91 -5.78 1.48
CA GLY A 40 -14.90 -6.75 1.05
C GLY A 40 -15.18 -7.25 -0.37
N GLY A 41 -14.13 -7.57 -1.12
CA GLY A 41 -14.26 -8.05 -2.51
C GLY A 41 -14.84 -7.01 -3.49
N SER A 42 -14.75 -5.72 -3.17
CA SER A 42 -15.25 -4.63 -4.03
C SER A 42 -14.21 -4.13 -5.04
N CYS A 43 -12.92 -4.37 -4.78
CA CYS A 43 -11.81 -3.90 -5.61
C CYS A 43 -11.35 -4.94 -6.65
N ASP A 44 -11.22 -4.51 -7.90
CA ASP A 44 -10.53 -5.23 -8.96
C ASP A 44 -9.02 -4.96 -8.91
N ILE A 45 -8.64 -3.73 -8.55
CA ILE A 45 -7.24 -3.29 -8.43
C ILE A 45 -7.10 -2.39 -7.20
N ILE A 46 -6.07 -2.63 -6.41
CA ILE A 46 -5.55 -1.68 -5.42
C ILE A 46 -4.17 -1.22 -5.88
N HIS A 47 -3.96 0.08 -5.92
CA HIS A 47 -2.66 0.71 -6.15
C HIS A 47 -2.21 1.39 -4.86
N CYS A 48 -1.02 1.06 -4.38
CA CYS A 48 -0.44 1.58 -3.15
C CYS A 48 0.97 2.08 -3.48
N ARG A 49 1.23 3.38 -3.32
CA ARG A 49 2.47 4.02 -3.78
C ARG A 49 3.05 4.92 -2.71
N ASN A 50 4.29 4.65 -2.30
CA ASN A 50 5.02 5.42 -1.30
C ASN A 50 4.25 5.55 0.01
N VAL A 51 3.69 4.44 0.47
CA VAL A 51 2.89 4.37 1.70
C VAL A 51 3.52 3.41 2.68
N ILE A 52 3.94 2.23 2.22
CA ILE A 52 4.29 1.10 3.08
C ILE A 52 5.52 1.41 3.94
N HIS A 53 6.53 2.11 3.41
CA HIS A 53 7.70 2.52 4.19
C HIS A 53 7.39 3.54 5.31
N HIS A 54 6.19 4.11 5.36
CA HIS A 54 5.71 4.94 6.47
C HIS A 54 4.88 4.15 7.50
N ILE A 55 4.65 2.86 7.27
CA ILE A 55 3.84 2.01 8.17
C ILE A 55 4.77 1.33 9.17
N PRO A 56 4.50 1.40 10.48
CA PRO A 56 5.27 0.64 11.46
C PRO A 56 5.24 -0.86 11.16
N GLU A 57 6.36 -1.55 11.36
CA GLU A 57 6.51 -2.96 10.97
C GLU A 57 5.44 -3.86 11.61
N GLN A 58 5.08 -3.60 12.87
CA GLN A 58 4.06 -4.36 13.59
C GLN A 58 2.66 -4.24 12.99
N ASP A 59 2.41 -3.20 12.19
CA ASP A 59 1.10 -2.88 11.61
C ASP A 59 0.97 -3.33 10.14
N LEU A 60 2.08 -3.75 9.50
CA LEU A 60 2.06 -4.31 8.16
C LEU A 60 1.08 -5.48 7.98
N PRO A 61 0.94 -6.43 8.95
CA PRO A 61 -0.07 -7.47 8.86
C PRO A 61 -1.50 -6.92 8.72
N LEU A 62 -1.84 -5.83 9.41
CA LEU A 62 -3.17 -5.20 9.36
C LEU A 62 -3.41 -4.57 7.98
N LEU A 63 -2.41 -3.86 7.45
CA LEU A 63 -2.47 -3.28 6.11
C LEU A 63 -2.70 -4.35 5.02
N PHE A 64 -1.92 -5.42 5.03
CA PHE A 64 -2.05 -6.48 4.02
C PHE A 64 -3.34 -7.29 4.19
N ALA A 65 -3.85 -7.43 5.42
CA ALA A 65 -5.17 -8.00 5.66
C ALA A 65 -6.28 -7.15 5.04
N GLU A 66 -6.17 -5.82 5.08
CA GLU A 66 -7.13 -4.93 4.42
C GLU A 66 -7.07 -5.04 2.90
N PHE A 67 -5.87 -5.05 2.31
CA PHE A 67 -5.73 -5.28 0.87
C PHE A 67 -6.34 -6.62 0.45
N ASN A 68 -6.13 -7.66 1.26
CA ASN A 68 -6.73 -8.96 1.01
C ASN A 68 -8.27 -8.87 1.11
N ARG A 69 -8.83 -8.27 2.17
CA ARG A 69 -10.28 -8.12 2.36
C ARG A 69 -10.93 -7.40 1.18
N LEU A 70 -10.35 -6.30 0.74
CA LEU A 70 -10.94 -5.43 -0.30
C LEU A 70 -10.86 -6.01 -1.70
N LEU A 71 -9.78 -6.74 -2.03
CA LEU A 71 -9.61 -7.32 -3.36
C LEU A 71 -10.55 -8.51 -3.59
N LYS A 72 -11.17 -8.52 -4.78
CA LYS A 72 -11.81 -9.70 -5.34
C LYS A 72 -10.80 -10.84 -5.48
N PRO A 73 -11.24 -12.11 -5.44
CA PRO A 73 -10.43 -13.22 -5.94
C PRO A 73 -9.94 -12.90 -7.37
N GLY A 74 -8.65 -13.13 -7.65
CA GLY A 74 -8.02 -12.75 -8.92
C GLY A 74 -7.76 -11.24 -9.11
N GLY A 75 -8.16 -10.40 -8.16
CA GLY A 75 -7.87 -8.97 -8.15
C GLY A 75 -6.38 -8.66 -7.98
N LYS A 76 -5.96 -7.46 -8.40
CA LYS A 76 -4.53 -7.08 -8.45
C LYS A 76 -4.15 -6.09 -7.35
N LEU A 77 -3.03 -6.35 -6.69
CA LEU A 77 -2.36 -5.42 -5.80
C LEU A 77 -1.11 -4.90 -6.49
N ILE A 78 -1.03 -3.59 -6.73
CA ILE A 78 0.13 -2.92 -7.33
C ILE A 78 0.78 -2.08 -6.24
N ILE A 79 2.01 -2.45 -5.86
CA ILE A 79 2.81 -1.74 -4.87
C ILE A 79 3.94 -1.02 -5.60
N SER A 80 4.14 0.25 -5.27
CA SER A 80 5.31 1.03 -5.70
C SER A 80 6.00 1.63 -4.50
N GLU A 81 7.19 1.15 -4.18
CA GLU A 81 7.95 1.55 -2.99
C GLU A 81 9.42 1.83 -3.35
N PRO A 82 10.12 2.70 -2.61
CA PRO A 82 11.56 2.87 -2.76
C PRO A 82 12.29 1.54 -2.60
N ARG A 83 13.24 1.24 -3.49
CA ARG A 83 14.11 0.07 -3.33
C ARG A 83 15.02 0.25 -2.12
N GLU A 84 15.43 -0.86 -1.52
CA GLU A 84 16.26 -0.89 -0.30
C GLU A 84 17.50 0.01 -0.42
N GLU A 85 18.20 -0.04 -1.56
CA GLU A 85 19.41 0.75 -1.80
C GLU A 85 19.18 2.28 -1.81
N PHE A 86 17.92 2.73 -1.94
CA PHE A 86 17.54 4.14 -1.89
C PHE A 86 16.88 4.56 -0.57
N HIS A 87 16.70 3.65 0.40
CA HIS A 87 16.03 3.94 1.68
C HIS A 87 16.57 5.22 2.36
N ARG A 88 17.89 5.32 2.50
CA ARG A 88 18.53 6.47 3.17
C ARG A 88 18.26 7.78 2.43
N SER A 89 18.34 7.75 1.10
CA SER A 89 18.09 8.90 0.25
C SER A 89 16.63 9.34 0.34
N ASN A 90 15.69 8.37 0.32
CA ASN A 90 14.26 8.62 0.44
C ASN A 90 13.91 9.20 1.81
N LEU A 91 14.46 8.64 2.90
CA LEU A 91 14.25 9.14 4.26
C LEU A 91 14.64 10.61 4.40
N ILE A 92 15.75 11.04 3.80
CA ILE A 92 16.16 12.45 3.82
C ILE A 92 15.11 13.33 3.10
N LEU A 93 14.64 12.89 1.93
CA LEU A 93 13.59 13.61 1.20
C LEU A 93 12.28 13.67 1.98
N ASP A 94 11.89 12.58 2.63
CA ASP A 94 10.69 12.52 3.46
C ASP A 94 10.80 13.43 4.69
N ILE A 95 11.97 13.49 5.32
CA ILE A 95 12.23 14.44 6.41
C ILE A 95 12.04 15.88 5.91
N ILE A 96 12.66 16.25 4.79
CA ILE A 96 12.51 17.59 4.20
C ILE A 96 11.05 17.87 3.89
N TRP A 97 10.37 16.95 3.21
CA TRP A 97 8.99 17.12 2.78
C TRP A 97 8.02 17.19 3.95
N TYR A 98 7.97 16.17 4.81
CA TYR A 98 6.97 16.08 5.86
C TYR A 98 7.29 16.96 7.06
N ARG A 99 8.56 17.11 7.46
CA ARG A 99 8.90 17.89 8.66
C ARG A 99 9.07 19.38 8.39
N PHE A 100 9.63 19.75 7.24
CA PHE A 100 9.95 21.15 6.95
C PHE A 100 8.97 21.81 5.98
N LEU A 101 8.57 21.15 4.90
CA LEU A 101 7.67 21.76 3.89
C LEU A 101 6.20 21.66 4.25
N LYS A 102 5.74 20.47 4.66
CA LYS A 102 4.32 20.23 5.01
C LYS A 102 4.02 20.40 6.51
N ASN A 103 5.03 20.30 7.37
CA ASN A 103 4.89 20.25 8.82
C ASN A 103 3.86 19.18 9.28
N GLU A 104 3.80 18.05 8.56
CA GLU A 104 2.97 16.90 8.89
C GLU A 104 3.76 15.94 9.79
N ARG A 105 3.37 15.88 11.06
CA ARG A 105 4.06 15.11 12.10
C ARG A 105 3.43 13.74 12.36
N LYS A 106 2.27 13.45 11.77
CA LYS A 106 1.59 12.16 11.92
C LYS A 106 2.19 11.08 11.02
N ILE A 107 2.85 11.45 9.93
CA ILE A 107 3.52 10.51 9.01
C ILE A 107 4.76 9.93 9.70
N ALA A 108 4.82 8.61 9.85
CA ALA A 108 5.99 7.94 10.43
C ALA A 108 7.17 7.97 9.46
N LEU A 109 8.38 8.10 10.01
CA LEU A 109 9.64 8.12 9.26
C LEU A 109 10.60 7.08 9.85
N PRO A 110 10.45 5.79 9.51
CA PRO A 110 11.32 4.73 10.03
C PRO A 110 12.78 4.98 9.65
N LEU A 111 13.67 4.87 10.64
CA LEU A 111 15.11 5.12 10.44
C LEU A 111 15.81 3.99 9.68
N TYR A 112 15.24 2.79 9.74
CA TYR A 112 15.77 1.58 9.09
C TYR A 112 14.79 1.07 8.03
N TYR A 113 15.34 0.34 7.04
CA TYR A 113 14.55 -0.30 6.01
C TYR A 113 13.76 -1.48 6.61
N VAL A 114 12.49 -1.58 6.23
CA VAL A 114 11.62 -2.71 6.57
C VAL A 114 11.30 -3.48 5.29
N ASP A 115 11.69 -4.75 5.24
CA ASP A 115 11.35 -5.63 4.12
C ASP A 115 9.88 -6.07 4.20
N TYR A 116 9.01 -5.22 3.64
CA TYR A 116 7.56 -5.43 3.66
C TYR A 116 7.12 -6.68 2.89
N LYS A 117 7.93 -7.20 1.96
CA LYS A 117 7.57 -8.34 1.10
C LYS A 117 7.28 -9.59 1.93
N LYS A 118 7.92 -9.73 3.10
CA LYS A 118 7.69 -10.80 4.08
C LYS A 118 6.25 -10.84 4.62
N TYR A 119 5.53 -9.73 4.54
CA TYR A 119 4.17 -9.57 5.06
C TYR A 119 3.10 -9.71 3.97
N VAL A 120 3.49 -9.81 2.70
CA VAL A 120 2.57 -9.98 1.55
C VAL A 120 2.08 -11.43 1.47
N LYS A 121 1.10 -11.80 2.30
CA LYS A 121 0.52 -13.15 2.37
C LYS A 121 -0.78 -13.26 1.59
N GLY A 122 -1.01 -14.41 0.94
CA GLY A 122 -2.24 -14.67 0.16
C GLY A 122 -2.27 -14.00 -1.22
N PHE A 123 -1.09 -13.61 -1.71
CA PHE A 123 -0.88 -12.97 -2.99
C PHE A 123 0.23 -13.67 -3.76
N GLN A 124 0.04 -13.82 -5.08
CA GLN A 124 1.06 -14.34 -5.99
C GLN A 124 1.68 -13.18 -6.77
N LEU A 125 3.02 -13.07 -6.73
CA LEU A 125 3.74 -12.08 -7.53
C LEU A 125 3.63 -12.44 -9.02
N VAL A 126 3.23 -11.47 -9.86
CA VAL A 126 3.02 -11.67 -11.30
C VAL A 126 4.00 -10.84 -12.13
N LYS A 127 4.38 -9.65 -11.66
CA LYS A 127 5.27 -8.78 -12.40
C LYS A 127 6.10 -7.91 -11.46
N THR A 128 7.37 -7.74 -11.82
CA THR A 128 8.29 -6.78 -11.20
C THR A 128 8.79 -5.82 -12.26
N LYS A 129 8.91 -4.54 -11.91
CA LYS A 129 9.53 -3.50 -12.74
C LYS A 129 10.23 -2.52 -11.82
N ASN A 130 11.42 -2.05 -12.19
CA ASN A 130 12.04 -0.91 -11.52
C ASN A 130 11.74 0.38 -12.30
N GLU A 131 11.46 1.45 -11.58
CA GLU A 131 11.18 2.77 -12.15
C GLU A 131 11.83 3.84 -11.27
N PHE A 132 12.89 4.46 -11.79
CA PHE A 132 13.79 5.35 -11.02
C PHE A 132 14.29 4.67 -9.73
N ASN A 133 13.95 5.23 -8.57
CA ASN A 133 14.34 4.73 -7.25
C ASN A 133 13.36 3.68 -6.71
N ASN A 134 12.20 3.50 -7.36
CA ASN A 134 11.16 2.61 -6.88
C ASN A 134 11.21 1.25 -7.57
N GLU A 135 10.81 0.22 -6.82
CA GLU A 135 10.30 -1.02 -7.38
C GLU A 135 8.79 -0.95 -7.51
N ILE A 136 8.26 -1.56 -8.56
CA ILE A 136 6.85 -1.74 -8.81
C ILE A 136 6.57 -3.23 -8.89
N LEU A 137 5.81 -3.72 -7.92
CA LEU A 137 5.44 -5.12 -7.78
C LEU A 137 3.94 -5.26 -8.00
N THR A 138 3.56 -6.08 -8.98
CA THR A 138 2.16 -6.43 -9.23
C THR A 138 1.92 -7.85 -8.77
N TYR A 139 1.02 -7.99 -7.81
CA TYR A 139 0.52 -9.26 -7.31
C TYR A 139 -0.92 -9.51 -7.74
N THR A 140 -1.32 -10.77 -7.75
CA THR A 140 -2.70 -11.22 -7.88
C THR A 140 -3.14 -11.89 -6.58
N LYS A 141 -4.33 -11.58 -6.06
CA LYS A 141 -4.91 -12.26 -4.90
C LYS A 141 -5.21 -13.72 -5.25
N SER A 142 -4.72 -14.65 -4.45
CA SER A 142 -4.97 -16.08 -4.64
C SER A 142 -6.46 -16.41 -4.51
N GLU A 143 -6.95 -17.31 -5.34
CA GLU A 143 -8.28 -17.92 -5.19
C GLU A 143 -8.32 -18.79 -3.93
N ALA A 144 -9.44 -18.77 -3.20
CA ALA A 144 -9.60 -19.54 -1.96
C ALA A 144 -9.32 -21.06 -2.16
N THR A 145 -9.53 -21.57 -3.37
CA THR A 145 -9.33 -22.98 -3.75
C THR A 145 -7.87 -23.44 -3.73
N GLN A 146 -6.88 -22.54 -3.70
CA GLN A 146 -5.45 -22.93 -3.58
C GLN A 146 -5.03 -23.27 -2.15
N LEU A 147 -5.75 -22.82 -1.12
CA LEU A 147 -5.44 -23.12 0.29
C LEU A 147 -5.82 -24.55 0.71
N LEU A 148 -6.80 -25.17 0.03
CA LEU A 148 -7.23 -26.54 0.32
C LEU A 148 -6.31 -27.63 -0.28
N ARG A 149 -5.32 -27.27 -1.10
CA ARG A 149 -4.41 -28.25 -1.74
C ARG A 149 -3.14 -28.55 -0.94
N PHE A 150 -2.93 -27.88 0.20
CA PHE A 150 -1.79 -28.12 1.09
C PHE A 150 -2.17 -28.81 2.41
N VAL A 151 -3.42 -29.27 2.50
CA VAL A 151 -3.91 -30.08 3.64
C VAL A 151 -4.46 -31.38 3.05
N ASN A 152 -3.57 -32.24 2.56
CA ASN A 152 -3.77 -33.68 2.34
C ASN A 152 -2.40 -34.34 2.25
#